data_AF-A0A672RRF4-F1
#
_entry.id   AF-A0A672RRF4-F1
#
_cell.length_a   1.000
_cell.length_b   1.000
_cell.length_c   1.000
_cell.angle_alpha   90.00
_cell.angle_beta   90.00
_cell.angle_gamma   90.00
#
_symmetry.space_group_name_H-M   'P 1'
#
loop_
_entity.id
_entity.type
_entity.pdbx_description
1 polymer ?
#
loop_
_entity_poly.entity_id
_entity_poly.type
_entity_poly.pdbx_seq_one_letter_code
_entity_poly.pdbx_strand_id
1 'polypeptide(L)'
;MRDTPLSNCERLFLLKAIEAKKRLDGRQTYDYRNIKITFGTDYGCCSVELGKTRVLCQVSCELVPPKDSRPTEGIMFFHLELSPMASPAFEPNRQSELLVTLNRQLERCLRNSKCIDTESLCVVSGEKVWQIRVDVHVLNQDGNLMDAASIAAISALSHFRRPDVAIQGRDVTVFSPEERDPIPLSIYHMPICVSFAFFLQGSYLLVDPCEREERVKDGLLVIAMNKHREICSIQSSGGIMLLKDQVLRCSKIASVKVSEITELINKALENDRKIRKEGGKFGFAESMPKERITTLKRDDAPVEMTDVKETASDIVNRTETTTEAVPSPVLVAMGTAQVGEGIVNSWALDEDEEDEPQTEDRKTDEVMVISDSEEEDVVILHEEAQ
;
A
#
# COMPACT_ATOMS: atom_id res chain seq x y z
N MET A 1 -23.32 -10.58 0.69
CA MET A 1 -23.58 -10.56 2.15
C MET A 1 -24.22 -9.20 2.48
N ARG A 2 -24.85 -9.00 3.64
CA ARG A 2 -25.51 -7.72 3.97
C ARG A 2 -24.66 -6.92 4.94
N ASP A 3 -24.69 -5.59 4.80
CA ASP A 3 -24.05 -4.69 5.75
C ASP A 3 -24.64 -4.88 7.15
N THR A 4 -23.76 -4.74 8.15
CA THR A 4 -24.17 -4.69 9.55
C THR A 4 -24.98 -3.42 9.78
N PRO A 5 -26.24 -3.50 10.26
CA PRO A 5 -27.03 -2.32 10.55
C PRO A 5 -26.41 -1.53 11.72
N LEU A 6 -26.49 -0.20 11.64
CA LEU A 6 -26.01 0.67 12.70
C LEU A 6 -27.02 0.70 13.86
N SER A 7 -26.53 0.51 15.09
CA SER A 7 -27.39 0.61 16.29
C SER A 7 -27.82 2.06 16.54
N ASN A 8 -29.07 2.25 16.99
CA ASN A 8 -29.57 3.56 17.39
C ASN A 8 -28.73 4.18 18.52
N CYS A 9 -28.24 3.37 19.46
CA CYS A 9 -27.38 3.83 20.54
C CYS A 9 -26.06 4.40 19.99
N GLU A 10 -25.45 3.70 19.04
CA GLU A 10 -24.20 4.13 18.41
C GLU A 10 -24.39 5.40 17.60
N ARG A 11 -25.47 5.49 16.81
CA ARG A 11 -25.83 6.71 16.07
C ARG A 11 -26.00 7.92 16.99
N LEU A 12 -26.77 7.78 18.06
CA LEU A 12 -27.02 8.88 19.01
C LEU A 12 -25.75 9.26 19.77
N PHE A 13 -24.92 8.29 20.13
CA PHE A 13 -23.64 8.55 20.77
C PHE A 13 -22.68 9.32 19.86
N LEU A 14 -22.59 8.93 18.59
CA LEU A 14 -21.78 9.61 17.58
C LEU A 14 -22.21 11.07 17.40
N LEU A 15 -23.53 11.32 17.27
CA LEU A 15 -24.05 12.68 17.13
C LEU A 15 -23.72 13.55 18.36
N LYS A 16 -23.90 13.01 19.57
CA LYS A 16 -23.53 13.72 20.82
C LYS A 16 -22.03 14.00 20.92
N ALA A 17 -21.19 13.07 20.47
CA ALA A 17 -19.74 13.26 20.46
C ALA A 17 -19.33 14.37 19.48
N ILE A 18 -19.97 14.43 18.31
CA ILE A 18 -19.76 15.48 17.31
C ILE A 18 -20.21 16.85 17.83
N GLU A 19 -21.33 16.93 18.57
CA GLU A 19 -21.75 18.16 19.25
C GLU A 19 -20.71 18.65 20.26
N ALA A 20 -20.09 17.72 20.99
CA ALA A 20 -18.97 18.01 21.89
C ALA A 20 -17.62 18.23 21.16
N LYS A 21 -17.59 18.21 19.81
CA LYS A 21 -16.40 18.32 18.96
C LYS A 21 -15.32 17.27 19.27
N LYS A 22 -15.72 16.08 19.69
CA LYS A 22 -14.82 14.95 19.97
C LYS A 22 -15.05 13.85 18.96
N ARG A 23 -13.96 13.29 18.43
CA ARG A 23 -13.98 12.12 17.52
C ARG A 23 -13.69 10.84 18.30
N LEU A 24 -14.16 9.72 17.76
CA LEU A 24 -13.92 8.39 18.34
C LEU A 24 -12.41 8.05 18.41
N ASP A 25 -11.66 8.47 17.40
CA ASP A 25 -10.22 8.17 17.28
C ASP A 25 -9.33 9.12 18.12
N GLY A 26 -9.91 10.11 18.79
CA GLY A 26 -9.17 11.15 19.52
C GLY A 26 -8.55 12.26 18.66
N ARG A 27 -8.71 12.21 17.33
CA ARG A 27 -8.26 13.25 16.39
C ARG A 27 -9.08 14.54 16.48
N GLN A 28 -8.53 15.67 16.02
CA GLN A 28 -9.30 16.89 15.86
C GLN A 28 -10.22 16.83 14.64
N THR A 29 -11.09 17.83 14.50
CA THR A 29 -12.10 17.90 13.43
C THR A 29 -11.51 18.07 12.03
N TYR A 30 -10.31 18.64 11.91
CA TYR A 30 -9.67 18.97 10.63
C TYR A 30 -8.47 18.08 10.29
N ASP A 31 -8.21 17.05 11.09
CA ASP A 31 -7.05 16.18 10.93
C ASP A 31 -7.35 14.94 10.08
N TYR A 32 -6.45 14.65 9.16
CA TYR A 32 -6.44 13.41 8.40
C TYR A 32 -5.94 12.23 9.25
N ARG A 33 -6.31 11.01 8.85
CA ARG A 33 -5.62 9.79 9.31
C ARG A 33 -4.19 9.78 8.80
N ASN A 34 -3.35 8.96 9.42
CA ASN A 34 -2.01 8.70 8.93
C ASN A 34 -2.09 8.13 7.50
N ILE A 35 -1.45 8.81 6.55
CA ILE A 35 -1.36 8.41 5.14
C ILE A 35 -0.02 7.72 4.93
N LYS A 36 -0.07 6.48 4.47
CA LYS A 36 1.13 5.73 4.03
C LYS A 36 1.01 5.46 2.55
N ILE A 37 2.07 5.80 1.81
CA ILE A 37 2.18 5.55 0.37
C ILE A 37 3.29 4.55 0.16
N THR A 38 2.96 3.45 -0.49
CA THR A 38 3.88 2.36 -0.79
C THR A 38 3.88 2.11 -2.28
N PHE A 39 5.06 2.02 -2.87
CA PHE A 39 5.21 1.67 -4.28
C PHE A 39 5.42 0.17 -4.46
N GLY A 40 4.91 -0.36 -5.57
CA GLY A 40 5.13 -1.75 -5.96
C GLY A 40 6.51 -1.97 -6.59
N THR A 41 6.75 -3.20 -7.03
CA THR A 41 7.95 -3.54 -7.82
C THR A 41 7.94 -2.78 -9.15
N ASP A 42 6.79 -2.81 -9.81
CA ASP A 42 6.62 -2.29 -11.16
C ASP A 42 6.32 -0.79 -11.13
N TYR A 43 6.79 -0.07 -12.14
CA TYR A 43 6.48 1.34 -12.31
C TYR A 43 4.97 1.53 -12.55
N GLY A 44 4.36 2.48 -11.83
CA GLY A 44 2.92 2.73 -11.86
C GLY A 44 2.08 1.89 -10.91
N CYS A 45 2.67 1.00 -10.12
CA CYS A 45 1.99 0.33 -9.01
C CYS A 45 2.11 1.13 -7.72
N CYS A 46 0.99 1.46 -7.07
CA CYS A 46 0.96 2.20 -5.81
C CYS A 46 -0.14 1.67 -4.89
N SER A 47 0.17 1.43 -3.62
CA SER A 47 -0.83 1.23 -2.57
C SER A 47 -0.82 2.40 -1.61
N VAL A 48 -2.01 2.92 -1.32
CA VAL A 48 -2.21 4.00 -0.36
C VAL A 48 -3.04 3.47 0.80
N GLU A 49 -2.54 3.68 2.01
CA GLU A 49 -3.24 3.39 3.25
C GLU A 49 -3.61 4.71 3.93
N LEU A 50 -4.91 4.96 4.07
CA LEU A 50 -5.46 6.06 4.84
C LEU A 50 -6.05 5.49 6.13
N GLY A 51 -5.20 5.38 7.17
CA GLY A 51 -5.54 4.63 8.38
C GLY A 51 -5.80 3.15 8.07
N LYS A 52 -7.07 2.74 8.04
CA LYS A 52 -7.46 1.37 7.67
C LYS A 52 -7.98 1.27 6.23
N THR A 53 -8.35 2.37 5.60
CA THR A 53 -8.78 2.36 4.19
C THR A 53 -7.57 2.08 3.32
N ARG A 54 -7.64 1.07 2.46
CA ARG A 54 -6.53 0.66 1.58
C ARG A 54 -6.99 0.66 0.14
N VAL A 55 -6.25 1.35 -0.71
CA VAL A 55 -6.50 1.45 -2.15
C VAL A 55 -5.24 1.05 -2.88
N LEU A 56 -5.39 0.22 -3.91
CA LEU A 56 -4.35 -0.14 -4.86
C LEU A 56 -4.64 0.59 -6.18
N CYS A 57 -3.63 1.17 -6.79
CA CYS A 57 -3.71 1.79 -8.09
C CYS A 57 -2.64 1.20 -9.00
N GLN A 58 -3.04 0.84 -10.21
CA GLN A 58 -2.17 0.37 -11.26
C GLN A 58 -2.36 1.23 -12.51
N VAL A 59 -1.26 1.62 -13.12
CA VAL A 59 -1.26 2.32 -14.41
C VAL A 59 -0.75 1.37 -15.49
N SER A 60 -1.50 1.26 -16.59
CA SER A 60 -1.13 0.52 -17.79
C SER A 60 -1.15 1.45 -19.00
N CYS A 61 -0.39 1.09 -20.04
CA CYS A 61 -0.24 1.90 -21.24
C CYS A 61 -0.22 1.03 -22.50
N GLU A 62 -0.98 1.44 -23.51
CA GLU A 62 -1.15 0.74 -24.78
C GLU A 62 -1.11 1.71 -25.97
N LEU A 63 -0.69 1.25 -27.14
CA LEU A 63 -0.72 2.02 -28.39
C LEU A 63 -2.02 1.77 -29.14
N VAL A 64 -2.86 2.81 -29.23
CA VAL A 64 -4.21 2.72 -29.81
C VAL A 64 -4.39 3.86 -30.83
N PRO A 65 -5.17 3.66 -31.91
CA PRO A 65 -5.54 4.79 -32.77
C PRO A 65 -6.32 5.86 -31.99
N PRO A 66 -6.04 7.16 -32.23
CA PRO A 66 -6.75 8.23 -31.57
C PRO A 66 -8.22 8.29 -32.02
N LYS A 67 -9.03 9.06 -31.29
CA LYS A 67 -10.40 9.37 -31.71
C LYS A 67 -10.37 10.37 -32.86
N ASP A 68 -11.26 10.20 -33.85
CA ASP A 68 -11.36 11.10 -35.01
C ASP A 68 -11.59 12.57 -34.64
N SER A 69 -12.25 12.83 -33.51
CA SER A 69 -12.48 14.20 -33.03
C SER A 69 -11.19 14.91 -32.59
N ARG A 70 -10.17 14.17 -32.13
CA ARG A 70 -8.92 14.72 -31.59
C ARG A 70 -7.75 13.79 -31.95
N PRO A 71 -7.19 13.91 -33.16
CA PRO A 71 -6.12 13.03 -33.64
C PRO A 71 -4.74 13.31 -33.01
N THR A 72 -4.57 14.46 -32.34
CA THR A 72 -3.29 14.93 -31.77
C THR A 72 -3.17 14.70 -30.25
N GLU A 73 -4.20 14.17 -29.61
CA GLU A 73 -4.23 13.94 -28.16
C GLU A 73 -4.28 12.44 -27.84
N GLY A 74 -3.52 12.02 -26.83
CA GLY A 74 -3.63 10.69 -26.24
C GLY A 74 -4.92 10.49 -25.45
N ILE A 75 -5.25 9.23 -25.17
CA ILE A 75 -6.51 8.85 -24.50
C ILE A 75 -6.21 8.43 -23.07
N MET A 76 -7.01 8.94 -22.11
CA MET A 76 -6.93 8.51 -20.71
C MET A 76 -8.23 7.86 -20.25
N PHE A 77 -8.11 6.67 -19.68
CA PHE A 77 -9.20 5.94 -19.05
C PHE A 77 -8.95 5.81 -17.55
N PHE A 78 -9.96 6.19 -16.78
CA PHE A 78 -9.98 5.98 -15.33
C PHE A 78 -11.02 4.93 -15.03
N HIS A 79 -10.63 3.93 -14.25
CA HIS A 79 -11.52 2.89 -13.79
C HIS A 79 -11.33 2.73 -12.29
N LEU A 80 -12.42 2.83 -11.55
CA LEU A 80 -12.44 2.50 -10.14
C LEU A 80 -13.25 1.23 -9.98
N GLU A 81 -12.72 0.25 -9.25
CA GLU A 81 -13.39 -1.00 -8.96
C GLU A 81 -13.54 -1.17 -7.44
N LEU A 82 -14.75 -1.48 -7.00
CA LEU A 82 -15.03 -1.83 -5.61
C LEU A 82 -14.91 -3.35 -5.45
N SER A 83 -13.82 -3.81 -4.83
CA SER A 83 -13.66 -5.24 -4.53
C SER A 83 -14.66 -5.68 -3.45
N PRO A 84 -15.25 -6.88 -3.55
CA PRO A 84 -16.01 -7.50 -2.46
C PRO A 84 -15.19 -7.70 -1.18
N MET A 85 -13.86 -7.65 -1.27
CA MET A 85 -12.97 -7.66 -0.10
C MET A 85 -13.10 -6.39 0.74
N ALA A 86 -13.46 -5.26 0.11
CA ALA A 86 -13.48 -3.97 0.78
C ALA A 86 -14.68 -3.81 1.71
N SER A 87 -15.86 -4.30 1.30
CA SER A 87 -17.01 -4.40 2.20
C SER A 87 -17.93 -5.56 1.78
N PRO A 88 -18.61 -6.22 2.74
CA PRO A 88 -19.55 -7.32 2.43
C PRO A 88 -20.75 -6.91 1.57
N ALA A 89 -21.07 -5.62 1.50
CA ALA A 89 -22.14 -5.07 0.66
C ALA A 89 -21.75 -4.85 -0.80
N PHE A 90 -20.45 -4.89 -1.13
CA PHE A 90 -20.01 -4.82 -2.50
C PHE A 90 -20.15 -6.19 -3.15
N GLU A 91 -21.17 -6.32 -3.99
CA GLU A 91 -21.35 -7.48 -4.85
C GLU A 91 -20.64 -7.21 -6.18
N PRO A 92 -19.82 -8.17 -6.68
CA PRO A 92 -19.17 -8.01 -7.96
C PRO A 92 -20.24 -7.93 -9.06
N ASN A 93 -20.02 -7.09 -10.07
CA ASN A 93 -20.94 -6.77 -11.17
C ASN A 93 -22.17 -5.92 -10.83
N ARG A 94 -22.46 -5.63 -9.56
CA ARG A 94 -23.50 -4.66 -9.23
C ARG A 94 -22.91 -3.25 -9.25
N GLN A 95 -23.29 -2.45 -10.24
CA GLN A 95 -22.95 -1.03 -10.28
C GLN A 95 -23.69 -0.30 -9.15
N SER A 96 -23.00 -0.04 -8.05
CA SER A 96 -23.55 0.74 -6.94
C SER A 96 -23.59 2.23 -7.28
N GLU A 97 -24.52 2.97 -6.70
CA GLU A 97 -24.58 4.43 -6.84
C GLU A 97 -23.27 5.09 -6.38
N LEU A 98 -22.65 4.52 -5.34
CA LEU A 98 -21.35 4.91 -4.84
C LEU A 98 -20.26 4.77 -5.91
N LEU A 99 -20.20 3.63 -6.60
CA LEU A 99 -19.22 3.37 -7.65
C LEU A 99 -19.35 4.38 -8.80
N VAL A 100 -20.57 4.60 -9.28
CA VAL A 100 -20.83 5.56 -10.38
C VAL A 100 -20.43 6.98 -9.96
N THR A 101 -20.77 7.37 -8.72
CA THR A 101 -20.46 8.70 -8.20
C THR A 101 -18.96 8.92 -8.05
N LEU A 102 -18.25 7.96 -7.44
CA LEU A 102 -16.80 8.03 -7.24
C LEU A 102 -16.03 8.00 -8.56
N ASN A 103 -16.39 7.09 -9.47
CA ASN A 103 -15.72 6.97 -10.75
C ASN A 103 -15.88 8.26 -11.58
N ARG A 104 -17.11 8.79 -11.67
CA ARG A 104 -17.36 10.07 -12.36
C ARG A 104 -16.66 11.24 -11.69
N GLN A 105 -16.57 11.26 -10.36
CA GLN A 105 -15.88 12.33 -9.63
C GLN A 105 -14.37 12.27 -9.83
N LEU A 106 -13.78 11.07 -9.84
CA LEU A 106 -12.35 10.85 -10.11
C LEU A 106 -12.01 11.22 -11.55
N GLU A 107 -12.82 10.78 -12.52
CA GLU A 107 -12.67 11.15 -13.93
C GLU A 107 -12.80 12.67 -14.11
N ARG A 108 -13.80 13.31 -13.50
CA ARG A 108 -13.97 14.77 -13.54
C ARG A 108 -12.77 15.49 -12.92
N CYS A 109 -12.26 15.01 -11.80
CA CYS A 109 -11.13 15.61 -11.10
C CYS A 109 -9.85 15.57 -11.94
N LEU A 110 -9.53 14.43 -12.55
CA LEU A 110 -8.26 14.23 -13.27
C LEU A 110 -8.33 14.67 -14.74
N ARG A 111 -9.45 14.42 -15.42
CA ARG A 111 -9.61 14.78 -16.84
C ARG A 111 -9.88 16.28 -17.03
N ASN A 112 -10.79 16.87 -16.25
CA ASN A 112 -11.14 18.28 -16.45
C ASN A 112 -10.06 19.24 -15.95
N SER A 113 -9.27 18.82 -14.96
CA SER A 113 -8.13 19.60 -14.49
C SER A 113 -7.01 19.64 -15.53
N LYS A 114 -6.96 18.68 -16.48
CA LYS A 114 -5.82 18.49 -17.38
C LYS A 114 -4.51 18.36 -16.61
N CYS A 115 -4.53 17.49 -15.59
CA CYS A 115 -3.35 17.24 -14.76
C CYS A 115 -2.17 16.66 -15.55
N ILE A 116 -2.44 15.89 -16.61
CA ILE A 116 -1.45 15.25 -17.48
C ILE A 116 -1.48 15.87 -18.86
N ASP A 117 -0.31 15.97 -19.49
CA ASP A 117 -0.19 16.42 -20.87
C ASP A 117 -0.58 15.33 -21.87
N THR A 118 -1.80 15.40 -22.39
CA THR A 118 -2.29 14.47 -23.42
C THR A 118 -1.65 14.69 -24.78
N GLU A 119 -1.04 15.84 -25.05
CA GLU A 119 -0.39 16.11 -26.34
C GLU A 119 0.97 15.38 -26.40
N SER A 120 1.71 15.33 -25.29
CA SER A 120 2.94 14.53 -25.16
C SER A 120 2.75 13.01 -25.35
N LEU A 121 1.51 12.55 -25.35
CA LEU A 121 1.13 11.15 -25.54
C LEU A 121 0.91 10.78 -27.01
N CYS A 122 0.87 11.75 -27.92
CA CYS A 122 0.75 11.47 -29.35
C CYS A 122 2.09 11.03 -29.94
N VAL A 123 2.11 9.88 -30.63
CA VAL A 123 3.30 9.39 -31.35
C VAL A 123 3.21 9.77 -32.82
N VAL A 124 2.15 9.33 -33.50
CA VAL A 124 1.84 9.67 -34.90
C VAL A 124 0.41 10.20 -34.95
N SER A 125 0.28 11.48 -35.30
CA SER A 125 -1.01 12.16 -35.38
C SER A 125 -1.98 11.41 -36.30
N GLY A 126 -3.15 11.03 -35.77
CA GLY A 126 -4.20 10.35 -36.51
C GLY A 126 -4.02 8.84 -36.70
N GLU A 127 -2.88 8.25 -36.29
CA GLU A 127 -2.62 6.82 -36.49
C GLU A 127 -2.34 6.08 -35.18
N LYS A 128 -1.42 6.59 -34.35
CA LYS A 128 -0.99 5.95 -33.10
C LYS A 128 -0.80 6.98 -31.99
N VAL A 129 -1.57 6.82 -30.92
CA VAL A 129 -1.40 7.58 -29.68
C VAL A 129 -1.31 6.64 -28.50
N TRP A 130 -0.70 7.12 -27.41
CA TRP A 130 -0.72 6.40 -26.15
C TRP A 130 -2.09 6.48 -25.50
N GLN A 131 -2.60 5.31 -25.13
CA GLN A 131 -3.73 5.15 -24.25
C GLN A 131 -3.19 4.80 -22.86
N ILE A 132 -3.45 5.65 -21.87
CA ILE A 132 -3.12 5.39 -20.47
C ILE A 132 -4.39 4.99 -19.74
N ARG A 133 -4.34 3.85 -19.06
CA ARG A 133 -5.42 3.35 -18.22
C ARG A 133 -4.96 3.32 -16.77
N VAL A 134 -5.75 3.93 -15.90
CA VAL A 134 -5.54 3.97 -14.46
C VAL A 134 -6.65 3.16 -13.80
N ASP A 135 -6.28 2.02 -13.25
CA ASP A 135 -7.19 1.12 -12.54
C ASP A 135 -6.98 1.26 -11.03
N VAL A 136 -8.03 1.68 -10.33
CA VAL A 136 -8.05 1.89 -8.88
C VAL A 136 -8.90 0.81 -8.24
N HIS A 137 -8.26 -0.12 -7.53
CA HIS A 137 -8.92 -1.19 -6.80
C HIS A 137 -9.00 -0.86 -5.31
N VAL A 138 -10.21 -0.89 -4.77
CA VAL A 138 -10.42 -0.68 -3.34
C VAL A 138 -10.24 -2.00 -2.62
N LEU A 139 -9.28 -2.08 -1.70
CA LEU A 139 -8.96 -3.30 -0.95
C LEU A 139 -9.69 -3.36 0.39
N ASN A 140 -9.73 -2.23 1.11
CA ASN A 140 -10.40 -2.12 2.40
C ASN A 140 -11.12 -0.78 2.50
N GLN A 141 -12.37 -0.79 2.96
CA GLN A 141 -13.20 0.40 3.11
C GLN A 141 -13.41 0.72 4.60
N ASP A 142 -12.77 1.79 5.09
CA ASP A 142 -13.00 2.34 6.44
C ASP A 142 -13.31 3.85 6.37
N GLY A 143 -14.04 4.26 5.34
CA GLY A 143 -14.44 5.65 5.09
C GLY A 143 -13.43 6.48 4.27
N ASN A 144 -13.92 7.57 3.70
CA ASN A 144 -13.21 8.53 2.84
C ASN A 144 -12.45 7.89 1.66
N LEU A 145 -13.21 7.19 0.81
CA LEU A 145 -12.63 6.51 -0.34
C LEU A 145 -12.14 7.46 -1.43
N MET A 146 -12.82 8.60 -1.60
CA MET A 146 -12.53 9.55 -2.68
C MET A 146 -11.13 10.16 -2.54
N ASP A 147 -10.76 10.57 -1.32
CA ASP A 147 -9.46 11.18 -1.06
C ASP A 147 -8.35 10.13 -1.27
N ALA A 148 -8.51 8.93 -0.69
CA ALA A 148 -7.56 7.83 -0.86
C ALA A 148 -7.38 7.44 -2.35
N ALA A 149 -8.48 7.37 -3.12
CA ALA A 149 -8.43 7.09 -4.55
C ALA A 149 -7.72 8.19 -5.34
N SER A 150 -7.94 9.46 -5.00
CA SER A 150 -7.25 10.58 -5.66
C SER A 150 -5.75 10.57 -5.39
N ILE A 151 -5.34 10.32 -4.14
CA ILE A 151 -3.93 10.21 -3.74
C ILE A 151 -3.28 9.02 -4.46
N ALA A 152 -3.95 7.87 -4.51
CA ALA A 152 -3.45 6.67 -5.18
C ALA A 152 -3.29 6.88 -6.69
N ALA A 153 -4.27 7.50 -7.35
CA ALA A 153 -4.22 7.80 -8.78
C ALA A 153 -3.05 8.74 -9.11
N ILE A 154 -2.92 9.86 -8.39
CA ILE A 154 -1.84 10.82 -8.62
C ILE A 154 -0.46 10.25 -8.32
N SER A 155 -0.33 9.49 -7.23
CA SER A 155 0.93 8.85 -6.85
C SER A 155 1.34 7.80 -7.89
N ALA A 156 0.40 6.99 -8.37
CA ALA A 156 0.65 5.99 -9.40
C ALA A 156 1.01 6.64 -10.74
N LEU A 157 0.31 7.69 -11.16
CA LEU A 157 0.62 8.44 -12.39
C LEU A 157 2.00 9.10 -12.34
N SER A 158 2.40 9.62 -11.19
CA SER A 158 3.72 10.25 -10.99
C SER A 158 4.86 9.22 -10.91
N HIS A 159 4.53 8.00 -10.50
CA HIS A 159 5.45 6.87 -10.40
C HIS A 159 5.57 6.10 -11.74
N PHE A 160 4.54 6.15 -12.58
CA PHE A 160 4.49 5.43 -13.85
C PHE A 160 5.51 5.96 -14.85
N ARG A 161 6.09 5.03 -15.61
CA ARG A 161 7.00 5.32 -16.71
C ARG A 161 6.55 4.53 -17.93
N ARG A 162 6.47 5.20 -19.08
CA ARG A 162 6.13 4.58 -20.35
C ARG A 162 7.38 4.05 -21.06
N PRO A 163 7.27 3.00 -21.88
CA PRO A 163 8.36 2.55 -22.73
C PRO A 163 8.69 3.61 -23.80
N ASP A 164 9.95 3.67 -24.20
CA ASP A 164 10.41 4.58 -25.26
C ASP A 164 10.04 4.05 -26.64
N VAL A 165 9.85 4.98 -27.58
CA VAL A 165 9.40 4.68 -28.94
C VAL A 165 10.26 5.43 -29.94
N ALA A 166 10.86 4.70 -30.88
CA ALA A 166 11.47 5.31 -32.06
C ALA A 166 10.51 5.30 -33.23
N ILE A 167 10.51 6.41 -33.96
CA ILE A 167 9.72 6.63 -35.16
C ILE A 167 10.66 6.60 -36.36
N GLN A 168 10.45 5.66 -37.29
CA GLN A 168 11.11 5.65 -38.59
C GLN A 168 10.04 5.82 -39.67
N GLY A 169 9.78 7.07 -40.06
CA GLY A 169 8.71 7.38 -41.01
C GLY A 169 7.33 7.08 -40.43
N ARG A 170 6.71 5.97 -40.86
CA ARG A 170 5.42 5.48 -40.35
C ARG A 170 5.55 4.27 -39.42
N ASP A 171 6.71 3.62 -39.39
CA ASP A 171 6.92 2.45 -38.56
C ASP A 171 7.27 2.87 -37.13
N VAL A 172 6.50 2.34 -36.18
CA VAL A 172 6.61 2.61 -34.75
C VAL A 172 7.25 1.41 -34.08
N THR A 173 8.46 1.60 -33.56
CA THR A 173 9.19 0.56 -32.81
C THR A 173 9.17 0.89 -31.32
N VAL A 174 8.59 0.01 -30.52
CA VAL A 174 8.53 0.13 -29.06
C VAL A 174 9.69 -0.66 -28.47
N PHE A 175 10.52 0.00 -27.67
CA PHE A 175 11.63 -0.65 -26.99
C PHE A 175 11.18 -1.27 -25.67
N SER A 176 11.81 -2.39 -25.32
CA SER A 176 11.59 -3.00 -24.01
C SER A 176 12.27 -2.14 -22.92
N PRO A 177 11.83 -2.25 -21.65
CA PRO A 177 12.46 -1.54 -20.54
C PRO A 177 13.91 -1.98 -20.26
N GLU A 178 14.36 -3.11 -20.84
CA GLU A 178 15.73 -3.60 -20.75
C GLU A 178 16.64 -2.94 -21.80
N GLU A 179 16.10 -2.62 -22.97
CA GLU A 179 16.83 -1.96 -24.05
C GLU A 179 17.00 -0.47 -23.81
N ARG A 180 15.96 0.19 -23.27
CA ARG A 180 15.96 1.63 -22.98
C ARG A 180 15.24 1.96 -21.69
N ASP A 181 15.76 2.97 -21.01
CA ASP A 181 15.16 3.50 -19.80
C ASP A 181 13.75 4.05 -20.06
N PRO A 182 12.73 3.59 -19.30
CA PRO A 182 11.38 4.11 -19.39
C PRO A 182 11.28 5.61 -19.06
N ILE A 183 10.48 6.32 -19.84
CA ILE A 183 10.31 7.78 -19.76
C ILE A 183 9.16 8.12 -18.80
N PRO A 184 9.34 9.07 -17.86
CA PRO A 184 8.25 9.50 -16.97
C PRO A 184 7.16 10.27 -17.73
N LEU A 185 5.95 10.33 -17.15
CA LEU A 185 4.87 11.16 -17.69
C LEU A 185 5.06 12.64 -17.35
N SER A 186 4.62 13.50 -18.26
CA SER A 186 4.55 14.96 -18.05
C SER A 186 3.29 15.33 -17.28
N ILE A 187 3.45 15.68 -16.00
CA ILE A 187 2.36 16.08 -15.10
C ILE A 187 2.48 17.58 -14.85
N TYR A 188 1.43 18.35 -15.17
CA TYR A 188 1.39 19.80 -14.93
C TYR A 188 1.13 20.12 -13.46
N HIS A 189 0.15 19.45 -12.87
CA HIS A 189 -0.25 19.66 -11.48
C HIS A 189 -0.90 18.41 -10.90
N MET A 190 -0.94 18.36 -9.57
CA MET A 190 -1.45 17.23 -8.79
C MET A 190 -2.75 17.63 -8.09
N PRO A 191 -3.93 17.36 -8.69
CA PRO A 191 -5.21 17.63 -8.04
C PRO A 191 -5.51 16.56 -6.99
N ILE A 192 -5.75 16.98 -5.75
CA ILE A 192 -6.07 16.08 -4.63
C ILE A 192 -7.47 16.41 -4.14
N CYS A 193 -8.27 15.37 -3.88
CA CYS A 193 -9.60 15.51 -3.29
C CYS A 193 -9.52 15.60 -1.78
N VAL A 194 -10.31 16.52 -1.21
CA VAL A 194 -10.51 16.68 0.22
C VAL A 194 -12.00 16.57 0.50
N SER A 195 -12.36 15.59 1.33
CA SER A 195 -13.74 15.29 1.69
C SER A 195 -14.13 15.88 3.05
N PHE A 196 -15.23 16.62 3.04
CA PHE A 196 -15.84 17.24 4.21
C PHE A 196 -17.20 16.62 4.49
N ALA A 197 -17.36 16.04 5.67
CA ALA A 197 -18.64 15.55 6.14
C ALA A 197 -19.37 16.62 6.96
N PHE A 198 -20.66 16.76 6.69
CA PHE A 198 -21.56 17.66 7.41
C PHE A 198 -22.56 16.87 8.26
N PHE A 199 -22.76 17.36 9.48
CA PHE A 199 -23.69 16.78 10.45
C PHE A 199 -24.65 17.85 10.97
N LEU A 200 -25.84 17.41 11.37
CA LEU A 200 -26.89 18.24 11.97
C LEU A 200 -27.20 19.44 11.08
N GLN A 201 -27.60 19.14 9.84
CA GLN A 201 -27.97 20.14 8.82
C GLN A 201 -26.87 21.16 8.52
N GLY A 202 -25.60 20.74 8.62
CA GLY A 202 -24.44 21.59 8.29
C GLY A 202 -23.91 22.44 9.43
N SER A 203 -24.34 22.19 10.67
CA SER A 203 -23.82 22.88 11.86
C SER A 203 -22.38 22.48 12.18
N TYR A 204 -22.06 21.19 12.00
CA TYR A 204 -20.73 20.64 12.27
C TYR A 204 -20.07 20.13 11.00
N LEU A 205 -18.77 20.39 10.89
CA LEU A 205 -17.91 20.06 9.76
C LEU A 205 -16.77 19.16 10.26
N LEU A 206 -16.59 18.01 9.61
CA LEU A 206 -15.47 17.11 9.85
C LEU A 206 -14.72 16.85 8.54
N VAL A 207 -13.39 16.73 8.63
CA VAL A 207 -12.52 16.30 7.54
C VAL A 207 -12.21 14.82 7.70
N ASP A 208 -12.16 14.09 6.58
CA ASP A 208 -11.80 12.67 6.53
C ASP A 208 -12.67 11.80 7.46
N PRO A 209 -13.97 11.62 7.13
CA PRO A 209 -14.87 10.82 7.95
C PRO A 209 -14.50 9.33 7.95
N CYS A 210 -14.55 8.70 9.13
CA CYS A 210 -14.46 7.23 9.24
C CYS A 210 -15.75 6.55 8.76
N GLU A 211 -15.75 5.25 8.52
CA GLU A 211 -16.93 4.51 8.03
C GLU A 211 -18.18 4.77 8.90
N ARG A 212 -18.03 4.76 10.23
CA ARG A 212 -19.12 5.04 11.17
C ARG A 212 -19.65 6.46 11.06
N GLU A 213 -18.75 7.42 10.87
CA GLU A 213 -19.10 8.83 10.68
C GLU A 213 -19.79 9.03 9.31
N GLU A 214 -19.36 8.29 8.27
CA GLU A 214 -20.01 8.30 6.95
C GLU A 214 -21.42 7.75 6.95
N ARG A 215 -21.74 6.81 7.84
CA ARG A 215 -23.11 6.27 7.97
C ARG A 215 -24.05 7.25 8.69
N VAL A 216 -23.52 8.18 9.46
CA VAL A 216 -24.28 9.15 10.27
C VAL A 216 -24.33 10.54 9.63
N LYS A 217 -23.49 10.82 8.63
CA LYS A 217 -23.45 12.12 7.95
C LYS A 217 -24.77 12.42 7.24
N ASP A 218 -25.15 13.70 7.27
CA ASP A 218 -26.29 14.19 6.49
C ASP A 218 -25.85 14.53 5.07
N GLY A 219 -24.60 15.02 4.91
CA GLY A 219 -24.05 15.29 3.58
C GLY A 219 -22.53 15.31 3.53
N LEU A 220 -22.03 15.37 2.30
CA LEU A 220 -20.62 15.28 1.95
C LEU A 220 -20.29 16.33 0.90
N LEU A 221 -19.24 17.11 1.12
CA LEU A 221 -18.68 18.03 0.14
C LEU A 221 -17.26 17.57 -0.19
N VAL A 222 -17.02 17.29 -1.46
CA VAL A 222 -15.68 16.97 -1.98
C VAL A 222 -15.16 18.18 -2.73
N ILE A 223 -13.97 18.63 -2.37
CA ILE A 223 -13.27 19.72 -3.05
C ILE A 223 -11.95 19.17 -3.58
N ALA A 224 -11.75 19.24 -4.89
CA ALA A 224 -10.47 18.95 -5.52
C ALA A 224 -9.68 20.25 -5.70
N MET A 225 -8.46 20.31 -5.16
CA MET A 225 -7.57 21.46 -5.31
C MET A 225 -6.18 21.04 -5.76
N ASN A 226 -5.49 21.98 -6.39
CA ASN A 226 -4.08 21.88 -6.76
C ASN A 226 -3.18 22.52 -5.70
N LYS A 227 -1.87 22.23 -5.79
CA LYS A 227 -0.82 22.96 -5.04
C LYS A 227 -0.86 24.48 -5.29
N HIS A 228 -1.28 24.90 -6.47
CA HIS A 228 -1.45 26.31 -6.85
C HIS A 228 -2.70 26.96 -6.22
N ARG A 229 -3.43 26.26 -5.34
CA ARG A 229 -4.67 26.72 -4.70
C ARG A 229 -5.82 26.98 -5.68
N GLU A 230 -5.72 26.41 -6.88
CA GLU A 230 -6.80 26.39 -7.86
C GLU A 230 -7.75 25.25 -7.57
N ILE A 231 -9.04 25.49 -7.76
CA ILE A 231 -10.08 24.49 -7.54
C ILE A 231 -10.38 23.80 -8.87
N CYS A 232 -10.20 22.49 -8.93
CA CYS A 232 -10.47 21.70 -10.12
C CYS A 232 -11.94 21.27 -10.19
N SER A 233 -12.48 20.81 -9.06
CA SER A 233 -13.87 20.36 -8.98
C SER A 233 -14.43 20.51 -7.57
N ILE A 234 -15.73 20.76 -7.49
CA ILE A 234 -16.50 20.73 -6.24
C ILE A 234 -17.72 19.86 -6.48
N GLN A 235 -18.00 18.96 -5.56
CA GLN A 235 -19.20 18.14 -5.56
C GLN A 235 -19.83 18.13 -4.18
N SER A 236 -21.11 18.49 -4.12
CA SER A 236 -21.93 18.36 -2.90
C SER A 236 -22.89 17.19 -3.07
N SER A 237 -22.91 16.31 -2.09
CA SER A 237 -23.72 15.09 -2.04
C SER A 237 -24.48 15.03 -0.71
N GLY A 238 -25.65 14.40 -0.68
CA GLY A 238 -26.45 14.23 0.55
C GLY A 238 -27.54 15.29 0.80
N GLY A 239 -27.90 16.11 -0.19
CA GLY A 239 -29.09 16.96 -0.09
C GLY A 239 -29.07 18.03 1.01
N ILE A 240 -27.89 18.37 1.52
CA ILE A 240 -27.69 19.38 2.56
C ILE A 240 -27.75 20.80 2.00
N MET A 241 -28.25 21.74 2.82
CA MET A 241 -28.21 23.16 2.52
C MET A 241 -26.93 23.76 3.08
N LEU A 242 -26.04 24.23 2.21
CA LEU A 242 -24.77 24.82 2.60
C LEU A 242 -24.78 26.34 2.41
N LEU A 243 -24.27 27.06 3.41
CA LEU A 243 -24.04 28.49 3.32
C LEU A 243 -22.76 28.76 2.52
N LYS A 244 -22.74 29.84 1.75
CA LYS A 244 -21.56 30.27 0.98
C LYS A 244 -20.29 30.42 1.85
N ASP A 245 -20.45 30.92 3.07
CA ASP A 245 -19.33 31.12 4.00
C ASP A 245 -18.70 29.79 4.43
N GLN A 246 -19.53 28.75 4.63
CA GLN A 246 -19.05 27.42 4.99
C GLN A 246 -18.23 26.82 3.85
N VAL A 247 -18.68 26.96 2.59
CA VAL A 247 -17.93 26.46 1.43
C VAL A 247 -16.58 27.19 1.29
N LEU A 248 -16.54 28.51 1.49
CA LEU A 248 -15.31 29.29 1.48
C LEU A 248 -14.34 28.86 2.60
N ARG A 249 -14.86 28.55 3.79
CA ARG A 249 -14.07 28.02 4.90
C ARG A 249 -13.49 26.64 4.56
N CYS A 250 -14.30 25.75 3.97
CA CYS A 250 -13.85 24.44 3.53
C CYS A 250 -12.74 24.56 2.47
N SER A 251 -12.87 25.47 1.51
CA SER A 251 -11.85 25.71 0.50
C SER A 251 -10.51 26.16 1.10
N LYS A 252 -10.53 27.05 2.11
CA LYS A 252 -9.30 27.46 2.82
C LYS A 252 -8.64 26.27 3.52
N ILE A 253 -9.42 25.45 4.22
CA ILE A 253 -8.90 24.25 4.92
C ILE A 253 -8.34 23.24 3.90
N ALA A 254 -9.06 22.99 2.82
CA ALA A 254 -8.63 22.10 1.74
C ALA A 254 -7.29 22.55 1.15
N SER A 255 -7.09 23.86 0.94
CA SER A 255 -5.82 24.36 0.39
C SER A 255 -4.59 24.02 1.26
N VAL A 256 -4.75 24.05 2.57
CA VAL A 256 -3.68 23.68 3.52
C VAL A 256 -3.45 22.17 3.45
N LYS A 257 -4.52 21.37 3.50
CA LYS A 257 -4.42 19.90 3.48
C LYS A 257 -3.87 19.35 2.16
N VAL A 258 -4.26 19.91 1.03
CA VAL A 258 -3.67 19.54 -0.27
C VAL A 258 -2.19 19.84 -0.32
N SER A 259 -1.73 20.95 0.28
CA SER A 259 -0.31 21.28 0.34
C SER A 259 0.48 20.24 1.15
N GLU A 260 -0.01 19.88 2.35
CA GLU A 260 0.57 18.84 3.20
C GLU A 260 0.65 17.48 2.49
N ILE A 261 -0.44 17.04 1.84
CA ILE A 261 -0.49 15.75 1.15
C ILE A 261 0.41 15.77 -0.09
N THR A 262 0.47 16.87 -0.83
CA THR A 262 1.35 17.00 -2.00
C THR A 262 2.82 16.91 -1.59
N GLU A 263 3.21 17.50 -0.46
CA GLU A 263 4.56 17.34 0.09
C GLU A 263 4.86 15.90 0.47
N LEU A 264 3.90 15.20 1.07
CA LEU A 264 4.03 13.77 1.40
C LEU A 264 4.24 12.93 0.14
N ILE A 265 3.47 13.14 -0.92
CA ILE A 265 3.61 12.43 -2.20
C ILE A 265 5.01 12.68 -2.80
N ASN A 266 5.46 13.92 -2.83
CA ASN A 266 6.79 14.25 -3.37
C ASN A 266 7.92 13.63 -2.54
N LYS A 267 7.81 13.64 -1.20
CA LYS A 267 8.77 12.96 -0.32
C LYS A 267 8.80 11.45 -0.56
N ALA A 268 7.63 10.83 -0.73
CA ALA A 268 7.53 9.40 -1.02
C ALA A 268 8.16 9.04 -2.38
N LEU A 269 7.90 9.83 -3.43
CA LEU A 269 8.48 9.62 -4.76
C LEU A 269 10.00 9.82 -4.77
N GLU A 270 10.51 10.81 -4.04
CA GLU A 270 11.96 11.04 -3.94
C GLU A 270 12.65 9.91 -3.16
N ASN A 271 12.03 9.41 -2.10
CA ASN A 271 12.55 8.27 -1.34
C ASN A 271 12.61 7.01 -2.23
N ASP A 272 11.54 6.71 -2.98
CA ASP A 272 11.51 5.58 -3.91
C ASP A 272 12.60 5.68 -4.99
N ARG A 273 12.80 6.87 -5.56
CA ARG A 273 13.89 7.12 -6.53
C ARG A 273 15.27 6.89 -5.94
N LYS A 274 15.51 7.25 -4.68
CA LYS A 274 16.79 7.01 -3.98
C LYS A 274 17.01 5.53 -3.74
N ILE A 275 16.02 4.83 -3.18
CA ILE A 275 16.09 3.39 -2.92
C ILE A 275 16.40 2.61 -4.20
N ARG A 276 15.77 2.97 -5.33
CA ARG A 276 16.04 2.33 -6.62
C ARG A 276 17.42 2.63 -7.20
N LYS A 277 17.96 3.84 -6.99
CA LYS A 277 19.33 4.18 -7.39
C LYS A 277 20.38 3.44 -6.58
N GLU A 278 20.11 3.23 -5.29
CA GLU A 278 20.98 2.51 -4.37
C GLU A 278 20.89 0.98 -4.55
N GLY A 279 20.01 0.50 -5.44
CA GLY A 279 19.79 -0.95 -5.65
C GLY A 279 19.13 -1.64 -4.46
N GLY A 280 18.47 -0.88 -3.59
CA GLY A 280 17.79 -1.41 -2.40
C GLY A 280 16.60 -2.31 -2.75
N LYS A 281 16.21 -3.17 -1.81
CA LYS A 281 14.99 -4.00 -1.93
C LYS A 281 13.76 -3.08 -1.94
N PHE A 282 12.96 -3.11 -3.00
CA PHE A 282 11.72 -2.32 -3.14
C PHE A 282 10.49 -3.22 -3.33
N GLY A 283 9.32 -2.73 -2.91
CA GLY A 283 8.03 -3.39 -3.10
C GLY A 283 7.20 -3.55 -1.82
N PHE A 284 6.01 -4.15 -1.98
CA PHE A 284 5.04 -4.31 -0.89
C PHE A 284 5.55 -5.17 0.27
N ALA A 285 6.35 -6.20 -0.02
CA ALA A 285 6.84 -7.12 1.00
C ALA A 285 7.87 -6.46 1.94
N GLU A 286 8.68 -5.51 1.45
CA GLU A 286 9.72 -4.86 2.25
C GLU A 286 9.19 -3.65 3.04
N SER A 287 8.13 -3.03 2.55
CA SER A 287 7.44 -1.91 3.20
C SER A 287 6.48 -2.35 4.31
N MET A 288 6.14 -3.64 4.38
CA MET A 288 5.39 -4.16 5.53
C MET A 288 6.30 -4.21 6.77
N PRO A 289 5.81 -3.74 7.93
CA PRO A 289 6.59 -3.77 9.16
C PRO A 289 6.92 -5.22 9.54
N LYS A 290 8.21 -5.54 9.65
CA LYS A 290 8.73 -6.88 9.99
C LYS A 290 8.29 -7.36 11.38
N GLU A 291 7.80 -6.46 12.22
CA GLU A 291 7.43 -6.71 13.62
C GLU A 291 5.98 -7.18 13.81
N ARG A 292 5.21 -7.41 12.72
CA ARG A 292 3.87 -7.99 12.86
C ARG A 292 3.93 -9.52 12.89
N ILE A 293 3.33 -10.10 13.93
CA ILE A 293 3.14 -11.55 14.12
C ILE A 293 2.54 -12.24 12.89
N THR A 294 1.75 -11.51 12.10
CA THR A 294 1.03 -12.03 10.92
C THR A 294 1.89 -12.13 9.66
N THR A 295 3.08 -11.53 9.62
CA THR A 295 3.92 -11.46 8.42
C THR A 295 5.24 -12.15 8.65
N LEU A 296 5.51 -13.21 7.88
CA LEU A 296 6.77 -13.93 7.88
C LEU A 296 7.36 -13.85 6.47
N LYS A 297 8.54 -13.23 6.35
CA LYS A 297 9.35 -13.28 5.13
C LYS A 297 10.48 -14.27 5.36
N ARG A 298 10.53 -15.33 4.55
CA ARG A 298 11.66 -16.26 4.47
C ARG A 298 12.21 -16.20 3.06
N ASP A 299 13.52 -16.00 2.96
CA ASP A 299 14.24 -16.13 1.69
C ASP A 299 14.74 -17.58 1.65
N ASP A 300 13.96 -18.48 1.05
CA ASP A 300 14.35 -19.90 0.92
C ASP A 300 15.33 -20.03 -0.26
N ALA A 301 16.56 -20.46 0.01
CA ALA A 301 17.52 -20.78 -1.04
C ALA A 301 17.09 -22.08 -1.75
N PRO A 302 17.15 -22.16 -3.10
CA PRO A 302 16.88 -23.39 -3.82
C PRO A 302 18.02 -24.37 -3.53
N VAL A 303 17.82 -25.25 -2.57
CA VAL A 303 18.69 -26.42 -2.38
C VAL A 303 18.25 -27.43 -3.43
N GLU A 304 19.15 -27.75 -4.37
CA GLU A 304 18.92 -28.82 -5.34
C GLU A 304 18.79 -30.16 -4.59
N MET A 305 17.55 -30.62 -4.43
CA MET A 305 17.20 -31.88 -3.74
C MET A 305 17.26 -33.10 -4.66
N THR A 306 17.84 -32.98 -5.87
CA THR A 306 17.96 -34.07 -6.84
C THR A 306 18.87 -35.17 -6.30
N ASP A 307 20.02 -34.79 -5.76
CA ASP A 307 21.00 -35.73 -5.19
C ASP A 307 20.44 -36.41 -3.95
N VAL A 308 19.61 -35.70 -3.17
CA VAL A 308 18.94 -36.25 -1.98
C VAL A 308 17.87 -37.28 -2.34
N LYS A 309 17.16 -37.11 -3.46
CA LYS A 309 16.19 -38.09 -3.94
C LYS A 309 16.87 -39.33 -4.52
N GLU A 310 17.95 -39.15 -5.27
CA GLU A 310 18.74 -40.25 -5.83
C GLU A 310 19.43 -41.06 -4.74
N THR A 311 20.08 -40.38 -3.78
CA THR A 311 20.65 -41.03 -2.60
C THR A 311 19.59 -41.69 -1.72
N ALA A 312 18.42 -41.08 -1.54
CA ALA A 312 17.31 -41.72 -0.82
C ALA A 312 16.80 -42.96 -1.56
N SER A 313 16.67 -42.93 -2.89
CA SER A 313 16.28 -44.12 -3.66
C SER A 313 17.34 -45.21 -3.63
N ASP A 314 18.63 -44.85 -3.64
CA ASP A 314 19.74 -45.80 -3.53
C ASP A 314 19.82 -46.42 -2.14
N ILE A 315 19.53 -45.65 -1.07
CA ILE A 315 19.46 -46.16 0.30
C ILE A 315 18.26 -47.10 0.44
N VAL A 316 17.09 -46.75 -0.11
CA VAL A 316 15.89 -47.61 -0.09
C VAL A 316 16.12 -48.91 -0.87
N ASN A 317 16.84 -48.85 -1.99
CA ASN A 317 17.19 -50.03 -2.78
C ASN A 317 18.32 -50.87 -2.15
N ARG A 318 19.23 -50.26 -1.39
CA ARG A 318 20.28 -50.96 -0.63
C ARG A 318 19.76 -51.57 0.67
N THR A 319 18.71 -51.02 1.25
CA THR A 319 17.94 -51.70 2.31
C THR A 319 17.06 -52.76 1.68
N GLU A 320 17.66 -53.90 1.34
CA GLU A 320 16.90 -55.14 1.28
C GLU A 320 16.20 -55.30 2.63
N THR A 321 14.87 -55.48 2.62
CA THR A 321 14.13 -55.86 3.81
C THR A 321 14.67 -57.19 4.30
N THR A 322 15.60 -57.16 5.26
CA THR A 322 15.86 -58.30 6.12
C THR A 322 14.58 -58.55 6.89
N THR A 323 13.75 -59.45 6.39
CA THR A 323 12.75 -60.13 7.20
C THR A 323 13.51 -61.02 8.18
N GLU A 324 14.12 -60.43 9.19
CA GLU A 324 14.43 -61.16 10.41
C GLU A 324 13.09 -61.44 11.07
N ALA A 325 12.59 -62.66 10.84
CA ALA A 325 11.52 -63.22 11.64
C ALA A 325 12.01 -63.24 13.09
N VAL A 326 11.57 -62.26 13.88
CA VAL A 326 11.77 -62.26 15.33
C VAL A 326 11.15 -63.57 15.85
N PRO A 327 11.93 -64.51 16.43
CA PRO A 327 11.34 -65.69 17.04
C PRO A 327 10.52 -65.23 18.25
N SER A 328 9.31 -65.77 18.37
CA SER A 328 8.41 -65.49 19.50
C SER A 328 9.12 -65.72 20.84
N PRO A 329 8.88 -64.86 21.85
CA PRO A 329 9.53 -65.03 23.15
C PRO A 329 9.07 -66.33 23.81
N VAL A 330 10.03 -67.20 24.13
CA VAL A 330 9.80 -68.43 24.90
C VAL A 330 9.50 -68.05 26.34
N LEU A 331 8.30 -68.40 26.81
CA LEU A 331 7.88 -68.25 28.21
C LEU A 331 8.62 -69.27 29.09
N VAL A 332 9.43 -68.81 30.04
CA VAL A 332 10.11 -69.66 31.03
C VAL A 332 9.42 -69.51 32.39
N ALA A 333 8.87 -70.62 32.89
CA ALA A 333 8.30 -70.72 34.23
C ALA A 333 9.40 -70.76 35.31
N MET A 334 9.05 -70.30 36.52
CA MET A 334 9.92 -70.23 37.70
C MET A 334 10.70 -71.53 37.96
N GLY A 335 12.03 -71.43 38.08
CA GLY A 335 12.81 -72.41 38.85
C GLY A 335 14.09 -72.98 38.26
N THR A 336 14.65 -72.47 37.15
CA THR A 336 15.99 -72.92 36.72
C THR A 336 16.79 -71.79 36.10
N ALA A 337 17.94 -71.46 36.69
CA ALA A 337 18.91 -70.50 36.15
C ALA A 337 19.84 -71.24 35.18
N GLN A 338 19.99 -70.72 33.96
CA GLN A 338 21.04 -71.12 33.04
C GLN A 338 21.85 -69.88 32.65
N VAL A 339 23.13 -69.91 33.02
CA VAL A 339 24.15 -68.91 32.70
C VAL A 339 24.60 -69.16 31.27
N GLY A 340 24.50 -68.13 30.42
CA GLY A 340 24.94 -68.11 29.03
C GLY A 340 25.58 -66.76 28.72
N GLU A 341 26.70 -66.82 28.01
CA GLU A 341 27.80 -65.85 27.95
C GLU A 341 27.47 -64.52 27.26
N GLY A 342 28.20 -63.49 27.70
CA GLY A 342 27.94 -62.08 27.42
C GLY A 342 28.14 -61.66 25.98
N ILE A 343 27.31 -60.71 25.56
CA ILE A 343 27.55 -59.88 24.37
C ILE A 343 27.92 -58.49 24.88
N VAL A 344 29.03 -57.97 24.33
CA VAL A 344 29.73 -56.75 24.74
C VAL A 344 28.97 -55.51 24.27
N ASN A 345 28.77 -54.54 25.17
CA ASN A 345 28.16 -53.24 24.87
C ASN A 345 29.16 -52.33 24.12
N SER A 346 28.73 -51.77 23.00
CA SER A 346 29.52 -50.89 22.11
C SER A 346 29.26 -49.39 22.34
N TRP A 347 29.30 -48.94 23.59
CA TRP A 347 29.10 -47.52 23.95
C TRP A 347 30.07 -47.05 25.03
N ALA A 348 31.31 -46.76 24.63
CA ALA A 348 32.31 -45.86 25.24
C ALA A 348 33.63 -46.10 24.48
N LEU A 349 34.00 -45.24 23.51
CA LEU A 349 34.78 -43.99 23.61
C LEU A 349 36.29 -44.25 23.60
N ASP A 350 36.99 -43.34 22.91
CA ASP A 350 38.32 -42.75 23.20
C ASP A 350 38.92 -42.34 21.83
N GLU A 351 38.98 -41.04 21.49
CA GLU A 351 39.97 -40.04 21.98
C GLU A 351 41.39 -40.48 21.55
N ASP A 352 42.04 -39.81 20.60
CA ASP A 352 43.06 -38.76 20.78
C ASP A 352 43.69 -38.48 19.38
N GLU A 353 44.31 -37.36 18.98
CA GLU A 353 44.83 -36.13 19.61
C GLU A 353 45.24 -35.12 18.49
N GLU A 354 45.21 -33.82 18.83
CA GLU A 354 46.06 -32.67 18.37
C GLU A 354 45.98 -32.15 16.91
N ASP A 355 45.88 -30.85 16.59
CA ASP A 355 46.52 -29.62 17.12
C ASP A 355 45.67 -28.32 16.96
N GLU A 356 45.85 -27.35 17.87
CA GLU A 356 45.46 -25.92 17.84
C GLU A 356 46.54 -25.02 17.13
N PRO A 357 46.43 -23.67 16.90
CA PRO A 357 45.64 -22.64 17.62
C PRO A 357 45.09 -21.42 16.80
N GLN A 358 44.43 -20.50 17.54
CA GLN A 358 44.27 -19.02 17.37
C GLN A 358 42.91 -18.40 16.96
N THR A 359 42.20 -17.92 18.00
CA THR A 359 41.61 -16.57 18.22
C THR A 359 40.86 -15.83 17.12
N GLU A 360 39.59 -15.46 17.38
CA GLU A 360 39.12 -14.05 17.43
C GLU A 360 37.68 -13.92 17.99
N ASP A 361 37.46 -12.80 18.69
CA ASP A 361 36.36 -12.48 19.58
C ASP A 361 34.98 -12.26 18.91
N ARG A 362 33.93 -12.71 19.59
CA ARG A 362 32.53 -12.35 19.30
C ARG A 362 32.23 -10.96 19.88
N LYS A 363 31.97 -9.97 19.02
CA LYS A 363 31.25 -8.75 19.40
C LYS A 363 29.74 -8.95 19.22
N THR A 364 29.02 -8.71 20.30
CA THR A 364 27.58 -8.47 20.37
C THR A 364 27.28 -7.08 19.83
N ASP A 365 26.48 -6.96 18.77
CA ASP A 365 25.95 -5.67 18.33
C ASP A 365 24.67 -5.34 19.09
N GLU A 366 24.80 -4.36 19.98
CA GLU A 366 23.72 -3.68 20.67
C GLU A 366 22.95 -2.74 19.71
N VAL A 367 21.63 -2.73 19.87
CA VAL A 367 20.69 -1.86 19.18
C VAL A 367 20.83 -0.44 19.73
N MET A 368 21.35 0.49 18.91
CA MET A 368 21.34 1.92 19.22
C MET A 368 19.96 2.52 18.95
N VAL A 369 19.24 2.82 20.03
CA VAL A 369 18.10 3.74 20.08
C VAL A 369 18.67 5.16 20.11
N ILE A 370 18.47 5.93 19.04
CA ILE A 370 18.82 7.34 19.01
C ILE A 370 17.70 8.12 19.72
N SER A 371 17.96 8.50 20.97
CA SER A 371 17.20 9.50 21.71
C SER A 371 17.94 10.83 21.66
N ASP A 372 17.38 11.81 20.94
CA ASP A 372 17.81 13.22 20.98
C ASP A 372 17.65 13.77 22.41
N SER A 373 18.76 14.11 23.06
CA SER A 373 18.79 14.89 24.28
C SER A 373 20.10 15.68 24.32
N GLU A 374 20.14 16.74 23.52
CA GLU A 374 21.08 17.85 23.69
C GLU A 374 20.30 18.99 24.38
N GLU A 375 20.27 18.98 25.71
CA GLU A 375 19.92 20.17 26.49
C GLU A 375 21.19 20.97 26.71
N GLU A 376 21.26 22.14 26.06
CA GLU A 376 22.33 23.11 26.21
C GLU A 376 22.31 23.74 27.62
N ASP A 377 23.48 23.82 28.24
CA ASP A 377 23.73 24.52 29.50
C ASP A 377 23.31 26.00 29.42
N VAL A 378 22.21 26.35 30.07
CA VAL A 378 21.81 27.74 30.30
C VAL A 378 22.62 28.31 31.47
N VAL A 379 23.64 29.10 31.14
CA VAL A 379 24.37 29.94 32.10
C VAL A 379 23.45 31.05 32.59
N ILE A 380 22.99 30.95 33.84
CA ILE A 380 22.23 32.00 34.53
C ILE A 380 23.23 33.10 34.91
N LEU A 381 23.20 34.21 34.16
CA LEU A 381 23.79 35.48 34.59
C LEU A 381 22.78 36.20 35.49
N HIS A 382 23.11 36.34 36.76
CA HIS A 382 22.45 37.30 37.64
C HIS A 382 22.87 38.71 37.22
N GLU A 383 21.92 39.54 36.80
CA GLU A 383 22.09 41.00 36.80
C GLU A 383 21.48 41.60 38.06
N GLU A 384 22.28 42.48 38.64
CA GLU A 384 22.11 43.16 39.92
C GLU A 384 21.02 44.23 39.85
N ALA A 385 20.61 44.63 41.06
CA ALA A 385 19.67 45.69 41.35
C ALA A 385 19.91 47.01 40.59
N GLN A 386 18.83 47.59 40.06
CA GLN A 386 18.41 48.98 40.32
C GLN A 386 16.99 49.26 39.83
#